data_AF-A0A7W6C1X2-F1
#
_entry.id   AF-A0A7W6C1X2-F1
#
_cell.length_a   1.000
_cell.length_b   1.000
_cell.length_c   1.000
_cell.angle_alpha   90.00
_cell.angle_beta   90.00
_cell.angle_gamma   90.00
#
_symmetry.space_group_name_H-M   'P 1'
#
loop_
_entity.id
_entity.type
_entity.pdbx_description
1 polymer ?
#
loop_
_entity_poly.entity_id
_entity_poly.type
_entity_poly.pdbx_seq_one_letter_code
_entity_poly.pdbx_strand_id
1 'polypeptide(L)'
;HSPSAVPKDTPYESLIAAGHRPRNTSEPGRLRISVTSLDARLSRLLEPRAASPAKRLAALGRLVDAGVPCHVSIAPVIPSITDCYIEGILAEAAKFGVSAATWIIVRLPHEVAPLFREWLQTHFPDRAGKVMATIQSIRGGRDNDPRFGMRMKPEGVWADLFRRRFAIAMRRHAMGRPEVKLDCTRFRRPSTDGQLSLL
;
A
#
# COMPACT_ATOMS: atom_id res chain seq x y z
N HIS A 1 -4.97 -13.07 31.40
CA HIS A 1 -5.72 -11.93 31.96
C HIS A 1 -6.41 -11.23 30.81
N SER A 2 -7.74 -11.29 30.76
CA SER A 2 -8.53 -10.62 29.73
C SER A 2 -8.48 -9.10 29.92
N PRO A 3 -8.33 -8.28 28.88
CA PRO A 3 -8.45 -6.84 29.02
C PRO A 3 -9.91 -6.50 29.34
N SER A 4 -10.12 -5.73 30.41
CA SER A 4 -11.41 -5.19 30.82
C SER A 4 -12.11 -4.50 29.65
N ALA A 5 -13.38 -4.85 29.40
CA ALA A 5 -14.18 -4.24 28.36
C ALA A 5 -14.57 -2.82 28.80
N VAL A 6 -14.17 -1.82 28.00
CA VAL A 6 -14.54 -0.43 28.23
C VAL A 6 -16.06 -0.26 27.95
N PRO A 7 -16.85 0.37 28.83
CA PRO A 7 -18.27 0.60 28.63
C PRO A 7 -18.55 1.38 27.34
N LYS A 8 -19.63 1.01 26.63
CA LYS A 8 -19.98 1.54 25.30
C LYS A 8 -20.21 3.06 25.25
N ASP A 9 -20.51 3.68 26.39
CA ASP A 9 -20.88 5.10 26.48
C ASP A 9 -19.75 6.00 27.01
N THR A 10 -18.50 5.52 26.99
CA THR A 10 -17.35 6.31 27.44
C THR A 10 -17.09 7.46 26.47
N PRO A 11 -17.08 8.74 26.92
CA PRO A 11 -16.80 9.89 26.06
C PRO A 11 -15.43 9.76 25.36
N TYR A 12 -15.38 10.17 24.09
CA TYR A 12 -14.20 10.02 23.23
C TYR A 12 -12.94 10.68 23.80
N GLU A 13 -13.10 11.83 24.45
CA GLU A 13 -12.00 12.58 25.08
C GLU A 13 -11.35 11.80 26.23
N SER A 14 -12.16 11.03 26.98
CA SER A 14 -11.70 10.20 28.10
C SER A 14 -10.90 8.98 27.63
N LEU A 15 -11.19 8.46 26.42
CA LEU A 15 -10.44 7.35 25.80
C LEU A 15 -9.04 7.79 25.34
N ILE A 16 -8.91 9.02 24.85
CA ILE A 16 -7.63 9.61 24.43
C ILE A 16 -6.73 9.87 25.64
N ALA A 17 -7.27 10.41 26.73
CA ALA A 17 -6.52 10.67 27.96
C ALA A 17 -5.96 9.38 28.61
N ALA A 18 -6.63 8.24 28.43
CA ALA A 18 -6.21 6.94 28.95
C ALA A 18 -5.24 6.17 28.02
N GLY A 19 -4.66 6.82 27.01
CA GLY A 19 -3.70 6.21 26.07
C GLY A 19 -4.30 5.16 25.13
N HIS A 20 -5.62 4.96 25.15
CA HIS A 20 -6.31 4.04 24.25
C HIS A 20 -6.60 4.75 22.94
N ARG A 21 -5.76 4.57 21.91
CA ARG A 21 -6.14 4.91 20.54
C ARG A 21 -7.10 3.85 20.00
N PRO A 22 -8.40 4.14 19.80
CA PRO A 22 -9.28 3.18 19.15
C PRO A 22 -8.74 2.85 17.75
N ARG A 23 -8.70 1.56 17.40
CA ARG A 23 -8.20 1.01 16.13
C ARG A 23 -8.99 1.42 14.88
N ASN A 24 -9.93 2.36 15.01
CA ASN A 24 -10.86 2.74 13.96
C ASN A 24 -10.95 4.27 13.77
N THR A 25 -9.83 4.98 13.87
CA THR A 25 -9.76 6.31 13.22
C THR A 25 -9.70 6.06 11.73
N SER A 26 -10.85 6.16 11.06
CA SER A 26 -10.94 6.21 9.61
C SER A 26 -9.93 7.24 9.13
N GLU A 27 -8.85 6.77 8.50
CA GLU A 27 -7.93 7.69 7.86
C GLU A 27 -8.72 8.47 6.80
N PRO A 28 -8.52 9.79 6.71
CA PRO A 28 -9.01 10.58 5.61
C PRO A 28 -8.80 9.85 4.29
N GLY A 29 -9.87 9.63 3.53
CA GLY A 29 -9.79 8.98 2.24
C GLY A 29 -8.78 9.73 1.37
N ARG A 30 -7.69 9.05 0.98
CA ARG A 30 -6.69 9.56 0.04
C ARG A 30 -6.77 8.75 -1.21
N LEU A 31 -6.77 9.42 -2.35
CA LEU A 31 -6.63 8.76 -3.63
C LEU A 31 -5.21 8.19 -3.72
N ARG A 32 -5.10 6.91 -4.11
CA ARG A 32 -3.80 6.27 -4.32
C ARG A 32 -3.72 5.78 -5.75
N ILE A 33 -2.64 6.11 -6.44
CA ILE A 33 -2.34 5.53 -7.75
C ILE A 33 -1.16 4.58 -7.57
N SER A 34 -1.36 3.32 -7.95
CA SER A 34 -0.30 2.32 -7.85
C SER A 34 0.69 2.46 -8.99
N VAL A 35 1.97 2.54 -8.65
CA VAL A 35 3.09 2.49 -9.60
C VAL A 35 4.00 1.34 -9.18
N THR A 36 4.07 0.32 -10.03
CA THR A 36 4.73 -0.95 -9.70
C THR A 36 6.18 -0.99 -10.16
N SER A 37 6.50 -0.31 -11.26
CA SER A 37 7.82 -0.23 -11.88
C SER A 37 7.92 1.05 -12.70
N LEU A 38 9.14 1.51 -12.98
CA LEU A 38 9.40 2.56 -13.99
C LEU A 38 9.67 1.98 -15.40
N ASP A 39 9.81 0.65 -15.52
CA ASP A 39 9.96 -0.04 -16.80
C ASP A 39 8.60 -0.37 -17.40
N ALA A 40 8.32 0.21 -18.58
CA ALA A 40 7.08 -0.02 -19.32
C ALA A 40 6.91 -1.47 -19.83
N ARG A 41 8.01 -2.21 -20.08
CA ARG A 41 7.93 -3.62 -20.44
C ARG A 41 7.51 -4.46 -19.24
N LEU A 42 8.19 -4.30 -18.10
CA LEU A 42 7.82 -4.98 -16.87
C LEU A 42 6.38 -4.63 -16.42
N SER A 43 5.99 -3.36 -16.52
CA SER A 43 4.62 -2.93 -16.19
C SER A 43 3.58 -3.61 -17.08
N ARG A 44 3.86 -3.83 -18.37
CA ARG A 44 2.94 -4.55 -19.27
C ARG A 44 2.88 -6.04 -18.98
N LEU A 45 3.98 -6.65 -18.54
CA LEU A 45 4.00 -8.06 -18.12
C LEU A 45 3.16 -8.29 -16.86
N LEU A 46 3.20 -7.35 -15.91
CA LEU A 46 2.44 -7.44 -14.66
C LEU A 46 0.98 -6.99 -14.81
N GLU A 47 0.74 -5.92 -15.56
CA GLU A 47 -0.54 -5.22 -15.59
C GLU A 47 -0.88 -4.75 -17.03
N PRO A 48 -1.08 -5.67 -17.98
CA PRO A 48 -1.15 -5.37 -19.42
C PRO A 48 -2.28 -4.40 -19.82
N ARG A 49 -3.35 -4.33 -19.01
CA ARG A 49 -4.52 -3.48 -19.25
C ARG A 49 -4.47 -2.14 -18.51
N ALA A 50 -3.47 -1.93 -17.66
CA ALA A 50 -3.36 -0.70 -16.89
C ALA A 50 -2.59 0.37 -17.66
N ALA A 51 -2.81 1.64 -17.31
CA ALA A 51 -2.06 2.75 -17.88
C ALA A 51 -0.55 2.57 -17.65
N SER A 52 0.29 3.14 -18.52
CA SER A 52 1.74 3.07 -18.36
C SER A 52 2.20 3.77 -17.06
N PRO A 53 3.35 3.38 -16.48
CA PRO A 53 3.88 4.03 -15.27
C PRO A 53 4.00 5.55 -15.39
N ALA A 54 4.49 6.03 -16.53
CA ALA A 54 4.59 7.47 -16.81
C ALA A 54 3.23 8.18 -16.77
N LYS A 55 2.18 7.58 -17.36
CA LYS A 55 0.82 8.15 -17.31
C LYS A 55 0.26 8.17 -15.88
N ARG A 56 0.58 7.17 -15.06
CA ARG A 56 0.16 7.13 -13.65
C ARG A 56 0.84 8.20 -12.81
N LEU A 57 2.15 8.42 -13.02
CA LEU A 57 2.89 9.51 -12.38
C LEU A 57 2.38 10.89 -12.83
N ALA A 58 2.12 11.09 -14.13
CA ALA A 58 1.53 12.31 -14.64
C ALA A 58 0.12 12.57 -14.05
N ALA A 59 -0.69 11.52 -13.88
CA ALA A 59 -1.99 11.63 -13.23
C ALA A 59 -1.87 12.05 -11.76
N LEU A 60 -0.86 11.56 -11.03
CA LEU A 60 -0.57 12.05 -9.69
C LEU A 60 -0.21 13.54 -9.69
N GLY A 61 0.63 14.00 -10.62
CA GLY A 61 0.95 15.43 -10.77
C GLY A 61 -0.29 16.29 -10.98
N ARG A 62 -1.18 15.89 -11.89
CA ARG A 62 -2.45 16.61 -12.11
C ARG A 62 -3.34 16.68 -10.87
N LEU A 63 -3.32 15.64 -10.03
CA LEU A 63 -4.06 15.65 -8.77
C LEU A 63 -3.41 16.61 -7.75
N VAL A 64 -2.08 16.64 -7.69
CA VAL A 64 -1.34 17.60 -6.85
C VAL A 64 -1.65 19.04 -7.29
N ASP A 65 -1.60 19.33 -8.59
CA ASP A 65 -1.90 20.66 -9.15
C ASP A 65 -3.34 21.10 -8.84
N ALA A 66 -4.28 20.14 -8.81
CA ALA A 66 -5.67 20.39 -8.45
C ALA A 66 -5.93 20.47 -6.93
N GLY A 67 -4.88 20.37 -6.09
CA GLY A 67 -5.00 20.38 -4.63
C GLY A 67 -5.67 19.12 -4.05
N VAL A 68 -5.79 18.04 -4.82
CA VAL A 68 -6.40 16.78 -4.38
C VAL A 68 -5.38 15.96 -3.59
N PRO A 69 -5.65 15.61 -2.31
CA PRO A 69 -4.74 14.78 -1.53
C PRO A 69 -4.55 13.39 -2.16
N CYS A 70 -3.38 13.18 -2.77
CA CYS A 70 -3.05 11.95 -3.47
C CYS A 70 -1.68 11.38 -3.07
N HIS A 71 -1.56 10.07 -3.12
CA HIS A 71 -0.40 9.31 -2.64
C HIS A 71 0.04 8.33 -3.73
N VAL A 72 1.34 8.11 -3.88
CA VAL A 72 1.85 7.01 -4.73
C VAL A 72 1.85 5.71 -3.93
N SER A 73 1.33 4.63 -4.52
CA SER A 73 1.36 3.30 -3.91
C SER A 73 2.33 2.39 -4.67
N ILE A 74 3.45 2.01 -4.05
CA ILE A 74 4.41 1.07 -4.62
C ILE A 74 3.90 -0.34 -4.39
N ALA A 75 3.13 -0.86 -5.34
CA ALA A 75 2.35 -2.06 -5.15
C ALA A 75 2.06 -2.80 -6.46
N PRO A 76 2.31 -4.12 -6.55
CA PRO A 76 3.02 -4.93 -5.57
C PRO A 76 4.55 -4.74 -5.60
N VAL A 77 5.19 -4.70 -4.43
CA VAL A 77 6.62 -4.98 -4.30
C VAL A 77 6.82 -6.49 -4.40
N ILE A 78 7.52 -6.92 -5.45
CA ILE A 78 7.89 -8.30 -5.73
C ILE A 78 9.41 -8.39 -5.56
N PRO A 79 9.93 -9.15 -4.57
CA PRO A 79 11.36 -9.27 -4.35
C PRO A 79 12.11 -9.69 -5.61
N SER A 80 13.26 -9.07 -5.90
CA SER A 80 14.11 -9.33 -7.07
C SER A 80 13.46 -9.05 -8.44
N ILE A 81 12.24 -8.48 -8.49
CA ILE A 81 11.54 -8.13 -9.73
C ILE A 81 11.19 -6.65 -9.76
N THR A 82 10.43 -6.15 -8.78
CA THR A 82 9.98 -4.75 -8.73
C THR A 82 10.57 -3.95 -7.58
N ASP A 83 11.20 -4.61 -6.61
CA ASP A 83 11.76 -3.95 -5.43
C ASP A 83 12.89 -2.97 -5.76
N CYS A 84 13.63 -3.15 -6.86
CA CYS A 84 14.63 -2.19 -7.32
C CYS A 84 14.06 -0.82 -7.70
N TYR A 85 12.75 -0.73 -7.96
CA TYR A 85 12.11 0.53 -8.33
C TYR A 85 11.61 1.36 -7.14
N ILE A 86 11.72 0.87 -5.90
CA ILE A 86 11.17 1.56 -4.71
C ILE A 86 11.68 3.01 -4.65
N GLU A 87 12.99 3.19 -4.66
CA GLU A 87 13.62 4.51 -4.53
C GLU A 87 13.37 5.38 -5.77
N GLY A 88 13.46 4.78 -6.96
CA GLY A 88 13.22 5.50 -8.22
C GLY A 88 11.79 6.02 -8.33
N ILE A 89 10.79 5.22 -7.96
CA ILE A 89 9.39 5.65 -8.00
C ILE A 89 9.15 6.81 -7.03
N LEU A 90 9.74 6.78 -5.83
CA LEU A 90 9.65 7.89 -4.88
C LEU A 90 10.31 9.16 -5.43
N ALA A 91 11.49 9.02 -6.06
CA ALA A 91 12.18 10.13 -6.68
C ALA A 91 11.34 10.76 -7.81
N GLU A 92 10.76 9.95 -8.70
CA GLU A 92 9.92 10.46 -9.78
C GLU A 92 8.61 11.07 -9.26
N ALA A 93 7.94 10.41 -8.30
CA ALA A 93 6.71 10.93 -7.71
C ALA A 93 6.93 12.29 -7.02
N ALA A 94 8.07 12.46 -6.33
CA ALA A 94 8.42 13.72 -5.70
C ALA A 94 8.58 14.88 -6.71
N LYS A 95 9.06 14.61 -7.94
CA LYS A 95 9.13 15.63 -9.01
C LYS A 95 7.74 16.13 -9.42
N PHE A 96 6.70 15.33 -9.24
CA PHE A 96 5.31 15.71 -9.46
C PHE A 96 4.65 16.34 -8.21
N GLY A 97 5.42 16.68 -7.17
CA GLY A 97 4.91 17.29 -5.93
C GLY A 97 4.15 16.33 -5.02
N VAL A 98 4.20 15.01 -5.30
CA VAL A 98 3.59 14.00 -4.43
C VAL A 98 4.37 13.97 -3.11
N SER A 99 3.68 14.27 -2.01
CA SER A 99 4.31 14.40 -0.69
C SER A 99 4.20 13.14 0.16
N ALA A 100 3.56 12.07 -0.33
CA ALA A 100 3.30 10.89 0.45
C ALA A 100 3.22 9.60 -0.37
N ALA A 101 3.61 8.50 0.25
CA ALA A 101 3.63 7.20 -0.38
C ALA A 101 3.31 6.06 0.59
N THR A 102 2.91 4.93 0.03
CA THR A 102 2.79 3.64 0.71
C THR A 102 3.43 2.55 -0.14
N TRP A 103 3.74 1.41 0.46
CA TRP A 103 4.12 0.21 -0.29
C TRP A 103 3.45 -1.02 0.31
N ILE A 104 3.21 -2.02 -0.53
CA ILE A 104 2.78 -3.35 -0.08
C ILE A 104 3.54 -4.42 -0.86
N ILE A 105 3.96 -5.46 -0.15
CA ILE A 105 4.53 -6.66 -0.77
C ILE A 105 3.44 -7.44 -1.51
N VAL A 106 3.81 -8.13 -2.60
CA VAL A 106 2.93 -9.03 -3.34
C VAL A 106 2.22 -10.01 -2.40
N ARG A 107 0.95 -10.28 -2.68
CA ARG A 107 0.17 -11.27 -1.95
C ARG A 107 -0.15 -12.43 -2.86
N LEU A 108 0.03 -13.63 -2.34
CA LEU A 108 -0.28 -14.87 -3.03
C LEU A 108 -1.39 -15.64 -2.30
N PRO A 109 -2.65 -15.14 -2.29
CA PRO A 109 -3.79 -15.96 -1.90
C PRO A 109 -3.76 -17.31 -2.62
N HIS A 110 -4.41 -18.32 -2.04
CA HIS A 110 -4.30 -19.71 -2.50
C HIS A 110 -4.44 -19.88 -4.02
N GLU A 111 -5.44 -19.24 -4.63
CA GLU A 111 -5.70 -19.30 -6.09
C GLU A 111 -4.63 -18.59 -6.93
N VAL A 112 -3.98 -17.56 -6.38
CA VAL A 112 -3.01 -16.72 -7.09
C VAL A 112 -1.60 -17.31 -7.03
N ALA A 113 -1.27 -18.05 -5.97
CA ALA A 113 0.08 -18.57 -5.77
C ALA A 113 0.58 -19.48 -6.92
N PRO A 114 -0.21 -20.44 -7.44
CA PRO A 114 0.21 -21.27 -8.57
C PRO A 114 0.43 -20.45 -9.84
N LEU A 115 -0.49 -19.54 -10.17
CA LEU A 115 -0.41 -18.66 -11.34
C LEU A 115 0.83 -17.75 -11.28
N PHE A 116 1.14 -17.24 -10.09
CA PHE A 116 2.33 -16.41 -9.90
C PHE A 116 3.63 -17.20 -10.06
N ARG A 117 3.68 -18.46 -9.59
CA ARG A 117 4.83 -19.34 -9.79
C ARG A 117 5.03 -19.64 -11.27
N GLU A 118 3.97 -19.97 -12.00
CA GLU A 118 4.02 -20.19 -13.45
C GLU A 118 4.51 -18.93 -14.18
N TRP A 119 3.95 -17.76 -13.84
CA TRP A 119 4.38 -16.48 -14.40
C TRP A 119 5.87 -16.21 -14.15
N LEU A 120 6.38 -16.52 -12.95
CA LEU A 120 7.81 -16.43 -12.65
C LEU A 120 8.64 -17.39 -13.49
N GLN A 121 8.21 -18.64 -13.67
CA GLN A 121 8.93 -19.59 -14.51
C GLN A 121 8.99 -19.16 -15.98
N THR A 122 7.91 -18.57 -16.48
CA THR A 122 7.82 -18.10 -17.86
C THR A 122 8.68 -16.87 -18.12
N HIS A 123 8.69 -15.90 -17.19
CA HIS A 123 9.31 -14.59 -17.44
C HIS A 123 10.63 -14.36 -16.71
N PHE A 124 10.89 -15.06 -15.61
CA PHE A 124 12.02 -14.86 -14.71
C PHE A 124 12.52 -16.19 -14.08
N PRO A 125 12.80 -17.24 -14.89
CA PRO A 125 13.12 -18.57 -14.37
C PRO A 125 14.37 -18.58 -13.48
N ASP A 126 15.35 -17.75 -13.82
CA ASP A 126 16.60 -17.52 -13.06
C ASP A 126 16.37 -16.96 -11.65
N ARG A 127 15.25 -16.25 -11.45
CA ARG A 127 14.90 -15.59 -10.19
C ARG A 127 13.75 -16.27 -9.44
N ALA A 128 12.98 -17.14 -10.09
CA ALA A 128 11.75 -17.72 -9.54
C ALA A 128 11.94 -18.34 -8.14
N GLY A 129 12.98 -19.15 -7.96
CA GLY A 129 13.30 -19.78 -6.67
C GLY A 129 13.60 -18.75 -5.58
N LYS A 130 14.44 -17.75 -5.87
CA LYS A 130 14.80 -16.68 -4.93
C LYS A 130 13.60 -15.82 -4.54
N VAL A 131 12.75 -15.48 -5.51
CA VAL A 131 11.52 -14.70 -5.29
C VAL A 131 10.62 -15.44 -4.31
N MET A 132 10.33 -16.71 -4.58
CA MET A 132 9.45 -17.51 -3.73
C MET A 132 10.04 -17.76 -2.33
N ALA A 133 11.34 -18.06 -2.23
CA ALA A 133 12.02 -18.21 -0.95
C ALA A 133 11.96 -16.92 -0.12
N THR A 134 12.13 -15.76 -0.76
CA THR A 134 12.01 -14.46 -0.08
C THR A 134 10.59 -14.23 0.43
N ILE A 135 9.56 -14.49 -0.39
CA ILE A 135 8.14 -14.36 0.01
C ILE A 135 7.81 -15.28 1.19
N GLN A 136 8.29 -16.52 1.18
CA GLN A 136 8.08 -17.46 2.28
C GLN A 136 8.82 -17.01 3.54
N SER A 137 10.06 -16.52 3.42
CA SER A 137 10.84 -16.03 4.57
C SER A 137 10.13 -14.90 5.33
N ILE A 138 9.48 -13.98 4.61
CA ILE A 138 8.74 -12.85 5.22
C ILE A 138 7.34 -13.21 5.73
N ARG A 139 6.94 -14.49 5.62
CA ARG A 139 5.61 -15.03 5.94
C ARG A 139 5.66 -16.30 6.79
N GLY A 140 6.81 -16.59 7.41
CA GLY A 140 7.00 -17.76 8.26
C GLY A 140 6.89 -19.08 7.48
N GLY A 141 7.52 -19.15 6.30
CA GLY A 141 7.58 -20.36 5.47
C GLY A 141 6.39 -20.56 4.52
N ARG A 142 5.40 -19.66 4.51
CA ARG A 142 4.17 -19.79 3.72
C ARG A 142 4.13 -18.81 2.56
N ASP A 143 3.42 -19.17 1.50
CA ASP A 143 3.18 -18.24 0.39
C ASP A 143 2.28 -17.06 0.79
N ASN A 144 1.41 -17.22 1.80
CA ASN A 144 0.51 -16.18 2.30
C ASN A 144 0.16 -16.34 3.78
N ASP A 145 -0.10 -15.21 4.46
CA ASP A 145 -0.70 -15.19 5.80
C ASP A 145 -2.17 -14.77 5.70
N PRO A 146 -3.14 -15.66 6.00
CA PRO A 146 -4.56 -15.35 5.92
C PRO A 146 -5.07 -14.54 7.13
N ARG A 147 -4.29 -14.41 8.21
CA ARG A 147 -4.74 -13.70 9.43
C ARG A 147 -4.99 -12.23 9.14
N PHE A 148 -6.17 -11.75 9.55
CA PHE A 148 -6.54 -10.35 9.40
C PHE A 148 -5.53 -9.43 10.10
N GLY A 149 -5.12 -8.35 9.44
CA GLY A 149 -4.09 -7.43 9.93
C GLY A 149 -2.63 -7.86 9.72
N MET A 150 -2.36 -9.14 9.48
CA MET A 150 -1.02 -9.67 9.16
C MET A 150 -0.78 -9.82 7.66
N ARG A 151 -1.86 -9.95 6.89
CA ARG A 151 -1.82 -10.16 5.42
C ARG A 151 -1.01 -9.13 4.63
N MET A 152 -0.83 -7.92 5.17
CA MET A 152 -0.06 -6.82 4.54
C MET A 152 1.29 -6.55 5.24
N LYS A 153 1.62 -7.27 6.31
CA LYS A 153 2.78 -6.99 7.16
C LYS A 153 3.83 -8.07 6.94
N PRO A 154 4.86 -7.82 6.11
CA PRO A 154 5.99 -8.73 6.02
C PRO A 154 6.82 -8.66 7.32
N GLU A 155 7.47 -9.75 7.67
CA GLU A 155 8.32 -9.89 8.86
C GLU A 155 9.75 -10.33 8.48
N GLY A 156 10.69 -10.25 9.43
CA GLY A 156 12.07 -10.68 9.25
C GLY A 156 12.96 -9.70 8.47
N VAL A 157 14.20 -10.14 8.21
CA VAL A 157 15.29 -9.28 7.70
C VAL A 157 14.95 -8.63 6.36
N TRP A 158 14.31 -9.37 5.44
CA TRP A 158 13.88 -8.82 4.15
C TRP A 158 12.81 -7.74 4.31
N ALA A 159 11.85 -7.92 5.22
CA ALA A 159 10.86 -6.90 5.51
C ALA A 159 11.50 -5.62 6.04
N ASP A 160 12.46 -5.76 6.96
CA ASP A 160 13.20 -4.63 7.53
C ASP A 160 14.06 -3.93 6.48
N LEU A 161 14.66 -4.66 5.54
CA LEU A 161 15.36 -4.07 4.40
C LEU A 161 14.42 -3.21 3.55
N PHE A 162 13.25 -3.73 3.15
CA PHE A 162 12.28 -2.96 2.37
C PHE A 162 11.79 -1.72 3.14
N ARG A 163 11.49 -1.86 4.44
CA ARG A 163 11.10 -0.73 5.31
C ARG A 163 12.19 0.33 5.36
N ARG A 164 13.45 -0.06 5.56
CA ARG A 164 14.59 0.87 5.65
C ARG A 164 14.83 1.59 4.33
N ARG A 165 14.86 0.86 3.21
CA ARG A 165 15.00 1.42 1.86
C ARG A 165 13.91 2.47 1.59
N PHE A 166 12.65 2.10 1.82
CA PHE A 166 11.51 3.00 1.67
C PHE A 166 11.62 4.24 2.59
N ALA A 167 11.93 4.06 3.88
CA ALA A 167 12.02 5.15 4.84
C ALA A 167 13.19 6.11 4.56
N ILE A 168 14.31 5.61 4.04
CA ILE A 168 15.45 6.44 3.63
C ILE A 168 15.07 7.28 2.40
N ALA A 169 14.45 6.65 1.40
CA ALA A 169 14.03 7.36 0.19
C ALA A 169 12.94 8.41 0.47
N MET A 170 11.95 8.10 1.31
CA MET A 170 10.94 9.08 1.75
C MET A 170 11.60 10.31 2.38
N ARG A 171 12.55 10.11 3.31
CA ARG A 171 13.30 11.20 3.95
C ARG A 171 14.12 12.00 2.94
N ARG A 172 14.80 11.33 2.01
CA ARG A 172 15.62 11.98 0.97
C ARG A 172 14.81 12.92 0.10
N HIS A 173 13.54 12.60 -0.16
CA HIS A 173 12.65 13.39 -1.01
C HIS A 173 11.69 14.28 -0.21
N ALA A 174 11.95 14.48 1.09
CA ALA A 174 11.09 15.26 1.99
C ALA A 174 9.61 14.81 1.97
N MET A 175 9.36 13.54 1.67
CA MET A 175 8.03 12.95 1.67
C MET A 175 7.67 12.50 3.08
N GLY A 176 6.42 12.71 3.45
CA GLY A 176 5.89 12.37 4.77
C GLY A 176 4.43 11.96 4.69
N ARG A 177 3.75 12.04 5.83
CA ARG A 177 2.31 11.79 5.90
C ARG A 177 1.62 13.11 6.22
N PRO A 178 1.19 13.89 5.20
CA PRO A 178 0.52 15.16 5.46
C PRO A 178 -0.78 14.87 6.21
N GLU A 179 -1.08 15.59 7.28
CA GLU A 179 -2.37 15.50 7.95
C GLU A 179 -3.46 15.94 6.96
N VAL A 180 -4.49 15.12 6.78
CA VAL A 180 -5.67 15.55 6.00
C VAL A 180 -6.79 15.66 7.02
N LYS A 181 -7.41 16.83 7.09
CA LYS A 181 -8.61 17.03 7.89
C LYS A 181 -9.79 16.87 6.95
N LEU A 182 -10.62 15.85 7.18
CA LEU A 182 -11.87 15.70 6.45
C LEU A 182 -12.90 16.66 7.03
N ASP A 183 -13.65 17.31 6.16
CA ASP A 183 -14.91 17.94 6.55
C ASP A 183 -15.98 16.85 6.72
N CYS A 184 -16.13 16.38 7.95
CA CYS A 184 -17.12 15.38 8.30
C CYS A 184 -18.54 15.95 8.43
N THR A 185 -18.73 17.28 8.37
CA THR A 185 -20.08 17.89 8.51
C THR A 185 -20.99 17.56 7.32
N ARG A 186 -20.39 17.25 6.16
CA ARG A 186 -21.08 16.87 4.93
C ARG A 186 -21.31 15.36 4.80
N PHE A 187 -20.85 14.57 5.77
CA PHE A 187 -21.02 13.12 5.74
C PHE A 187 -22.50 12.76 5.85
N ARG A 188 -23.04 12.06 4.85
CA ARG A 188 -24.38 11.48 4.88
C ARG A 188 -24.23 9.98 5.05
N ARG A 189 -24.82 9.44 6.12
CA ARG A 189 -24.87 8.00 6.33
C ARG A 189 -25.61 7.34 5.15
N PRO A 190 -25.09 6.25 4.56
CA PRO A 190 -25.80 5.52 3.52
C PRO A 190 -27.18 5.09 4.00
N SER A 191 -28.21 5.17 3.13
CA SER A 191 -29.52 4.58 3.42
C SER A 191 -29.37 3.08 3.64
N THR A 192 -30.13 2.53 4.58
CA THR A 192 -30.25 1.10 4.83
C THR A 192 -31.06 0.36 3.76
N ASP A 193 -31.72 1.10 2.86
CA ASP A 193 -32.63 0.56 1.84
C ASP A 193 -31.88 0.02 0.61
N GLY A 194 -30.55 -0.08 0.67
CA GLY A 194 -29.70 -0.80 -0.28
C GLY A 194 -29.37 -0.05 -1.58
N GLN A 195 -30.02 1.07 -1.86
CA GLN A 195 -29.79 1.84 -3.09
C GLN A 195 -29.04 3.15 -2.82
N LEU A 196 -27.86 3.29 -3.42
CA LEU A 196 -27.11 4.55 -3.44
C LEU A 196 -27.84 5.53 -4.38
N SER A 197 -28.23 6.71 -3.90
CA SER A 197 -28.77 7.74 -4.78
C SER A 197 -27.67 8.27 -5.69
N LEU A 198 -27.84 8.15 -7.00
CA LEU A 198 -27.00 8.78 -8.01
C LEU A 198 -27.46 10.24 -8.15
N LEU A 199 -26.96 11.11 -7.28
CA LEU A 199 -27.06 12.56 -7.45
C LEU A 199 -25.71 13.09 -7.95
#